data_AF-A0A150PTK1-F1
#
_entry.id   AF-A0A150PTK1-F1
#
_cell.length_a   1.000
_cell.length_b   1.000
_cell.length_c   1.000
_cell.angle_alpha   90.00
_cell.angle_beta   90.00
_cell.angle_gamma   90.00
#
_symmetry.space_group_name_H-M   'P 1'
#
loop_
_entity.id
_entity.type
_entity.pdbx_description
1 polymer ?
#
loop_
_entity_poly.entity_id
_entity_poly.type
_entity_poly.pdbx_seq_one_letter_code
_entity_poly.pdbx_strand_id
1 'polypeptide(L)'
;MMFELICYTDESERLHPWGPLRLTAGERRRDFFPYEILVSTYGPRFVEAEAAVAYHLVQGDIEDLLLRLCAPDGSGRVPTGACTDEEDWFAPVEMCATYNANAAELARDLALSWVHLHDKESVPRIAGMSLETLHARVDAAPRGARVPMKGGSELAGSLSRETVLKALATPPAALLDALEAAAVPDDAWRAAEPKAHEIMELLRQLDEAAEGEGPPAFRAKVMSPGHVRFLEEHAPFRVRRLPR
;
A
#
# COMPACT_ATOMS: atom_id res chain seq x y z
N MET A 1 3.89 -20.80 8.50
CA MET A 1 3.03 -19.79 7.86
C MET A 1 1.86 -20.53 7.22
N MET A 2 0.63 -20.32 7.71
CA MET A 2 -0.57 -20.93 7.13
C MET A 2 -1.40 -19.79 6.57
N PHE A 3 -1.44 -19.68 5.24
CA PHE A 3 -2.38 -18.80 4.57
C PHE A 3 -3.62 -19.60 4.22
N GLU A 4 -4.78 -18.97 4.37
CA GLU A 4 -6.00 -19.48 3.76
C GLU A 4 -6.19 -18.80 2.41
N LEU A 5 -6.29 -19.61 1.36
CA LEU A 5 -6.58 -19.16 0.01
C LEU A 5 -8.03 -19.54 -0.31
N ILE A 6 -8.87 -18.54 -0.60
CA ILE A 6 -10.25 -18.75 -0.99
C ILE A 6 -10.44 -18.23 -2.41
N CYS A 7 -11.02 -19.06 -3.27
CA CYS A 7 -11.45 -18.69 -4.61
C CYS A 7 -12.97 -18.47 -4.61
N TYR A 8 -13.41 -17.33 -5.11
CA TYR A 8 -14.83 -16.99 -5.17
C TYR A 8 -15.36 -17.13 -6.58
N THR A 9 -16.58 -17.64 -6.71
CA THR A 9 -17.29 -17.73 -7.99
C THR A 9 -17.96 -16.39 -8.30
N ASP A 10 -18.34 -16.19 -9.57
CA ASP A 10 -19.14 -15.04 -9.99
C ASP A 10 -20.45 -14.87 -9.20
N GLU A 11 -21.02 -15.98 -8.70
CA GLU A 11 -22.20 -15.97 -7.83
C GLU A 11 -21.88 -15.40 -6.45
N SER A 12 -20.73 -15.77 -5.88
CA SER A 12 -20.25 -15.21 -4.63
C SER A 12 -19.99 -13.71 -4.75
N GLU A 13 -19.41 -13.23 -5.87
CA GLU A 13 -19.16 -11.80 -6.13
C GLU A 13 -20.42 -10.94 -6.20
N ARG A 14 -21.58 -11.54 -6.53
CA ARG A 14 -22.87 -10.84 -6.48
C ARG A 14 -23.31 -10.58 -5.04
N LEU A 15 -22.98 -11.48 -4.13
CA LEU A 15 -23.33 -11.40 -2.71
C LEU A 15 -22.28 -10.62 -1.91
N HIS A 16 -21.00 -10.90 -2.14
CA HIS A 16 -19.85 -10.28 -1.48
C HIS A 16 -18.74 -10.03 -2.52
N PRO A 17 -18.45 -8.77 -2.89
CA PRO A 17 -17.46 -8.47 -3.90
C PRO A 17 -16.05 -8.48 -3.28
N TRP A 18 -15.51 -9.67 -3.07
CA TRP A 18 -14.18 -9.87 -2.47
C TRP A 18 -13.08 -10.05 -3.52
N GLY A 19 -13.45 -10.12 -4.79
CA GLY A 19 -12.56 -10.50 -5.87
C GLY A 19 -12.43 -12.01 -6.02
N PRO A 20 -11.90 -12.48 -7.16
CA PRO A 20 -11.87 -13.90 -7.50
C PRO A 20 -10.95 -14.73 -6.58
N LEU A 21 -10.00 -14.08 -5.89
CA LEU A 21 -9.01 -14.73 -5.05
C LEU A 21 -8.70 -13.87 -3.83
N ARG A 22 -8.85 -14.44 -2.62
CA ARG A 22 -8.51 -13.81 -1.35
C ARG A 22 -7.50 -14.67 -0.60
N LEU A 23 -6.46 -14.04 -0.07
CA LEU A 23 -5.49 -14.66 0.83
C LEU A 23 -5.65 -14.03 2.22
N THR A 24 -5.83 -14.85 3.26
CA THR A 24 -5.83 -14.36 4.64
C THR A 24 -4.66 -14.96 5.42
N ALA A 25 -4.03 -14.12 6.26
CA ALA A 25 -2.90 -14.53 7.10
C ALA A 25 -3.31 -15.25 8.40
N GLY A 26 -4.62 -15.40 8.66
CA GLY A 26 -5.19 -16.07 9.83
C GLY A 26 -4.62 -15.55 11.17
N GLU A 27 -4.38 -16.46 12.11
CA GLU A 27 -3.82 -16.16 13.45
C GLU A 27 -2.38 -15.60 13.40
N ARG A 28 -1.71 -15.71 12.26
CA ARG A 28 -0.34 -15.25 12.03
C ARG A 28 -0.26 -13.88 11.36
N ARG A 29 -1.31 -13.06 11.42
CA ARG A 29 -1.26 -11.64 11.05
C ARG A 29 -0.05 -10.91 11.65
N ARG A 30 0.39 -11.34 12.84
CA ARG A 30 1.57 -10.81 13.55
C ARG A 30 2.91 -11.04 12.82
N ASP A 31 2.97 -12.04 11.93
CA ASP A 31 4.14 -12.33 11.11
C ASP A 31 4.30 -11.28 9.99
N PHE A 32 3.23 -10.56 9.61
CA PHE A 32 3.25 -9.49 8.61
C PHE A 32 3.12 -8.09 9.21
N PHE A 33 2.39 -7.97 10.31
CA PHE A 33 2.14 -6.70 10.99
C PHE A 33 2.61 -6.82 12.45
N PRO A 34 3.84 -6.37 12.77
CA PRO A 34 4.34 -6.47 14.13
C PRO A 34 3.51 -5.57 15.06
N TYR A 35 2.92 -6.15 16.10
CA TYR A 35 2.27 -5.37 17.16
C TYR A 35 3.27 -4.76 18.13
N GLU A 36 4.44 -5.38 18.22
CA GLU A 36 5.53 -4.99 19.10
C GLU A 36 6.86 -5.11 18.36
N ILE A 37 7.79 -4.22 18.65
CA ILE A 37 9.19 -4.32 18.24
C ILE A 37 10.10 -4.32 19.46
N LEU A 38 11.33 -4.79 19.29
CA LEU A 38 12.36 -4.75 20.33
C LEU A 38 13.17 -3.45 20.23
N VAL A 39 13.37 -2.80 21.37
CA VAL A 39 14.09 -1.51 21.49
C VAL A 39 15.10 -1.57 22.64
N SER A 40 16.20 -0.84 22.54
CA SER A 40 17.28 -0.87 23.54
C SER A 40 16.97 -0.04 24.80
N THR A 41 16.31 1.11 24.64
CA THR A 41 16.00 2.05 25.73
C THR A 41 14.86 2.98 25.33
N TYR A 42 13.98 3.38 26.25
CA TYR A 42 12.96 4.41 26.01
C TYR A 42 13.57 5.82 25.94
N GLY A 43 13.24 6.61 24.90
CA GLY A 43 13.76 7.97 24.68
C GLY A 43 12.73 8.94 24.06
N PRO A 44 13.02 10.25 23.94
CA PRO A 44 12.03 11.29 23.63
C PRO A 44 11.44 11.31 22.20
N ARG A 45 11.97 10.51 21.26
CA ARG A 45 11.44 10.34 19.89
C ARG A 45 11.09 8.88 19.60
N PHE A 46 10.26 8.32 20.46
CA PHE A 46 9.97 6.89 20.43
C PHE A 46 8.94 6.54 19.36
N VAL A 47 7.81 7.23 19.36
CA VAL A 47 6.65 6.88 18.52
C VAL A 47 6.94 7.03 17.04
N GLU A 48 7.62 8.10 16.62
CA GLU A 48 7.93 8.35 15.22
C GLU A 48 8.96 7.35 14.68
N ALA A 49 9.99 7.03 15.48
CA ALA A 49 11.00 6.04 15.11
C ALA A 49 10.41 4.63 15.08
N GLU A 50 9.60 4.27 16.08
CA GLU A 50 8.86 3.00 16.14
C GLU A 50 7.93 2.83 14.93
N ALA A 51 7.22 3.90 14.55
CA ALA A 51 6.36 3.92 13.38
C ALA A 51 7.19 3.72 12.09
N ALA A 52 8.32 4.41 11.94
CA ALA A 52 9.21 4.23 10.81
C ALA A 52 9.79 2.81 10.72
N VAL A 53 10.15 2.18 11.86
CA VAL A 53 10.57 0.77 11.89
C VAL A 53 9.43 -0.14 11.43
N ALA A 54 8.22 0.04 11.97
CA ALA A 54 7.07 -0.76 11.60
C ALA A 54 6.77 -0.63 10.09
N TYR A 55 6.85 0.59 9.54
CA TYR A 55 6.73 0.83 8.10
C TYR A 55 7.77 0.04 7.30
N HIS A 56 9.05 0.10 7.65
CA HIS A 56 10.11 -0.57 6.88
C HIS A 56 9.97 -2.09 6.89
N LEU A 57 9.60 -2.67 8.04
CA LEU A 57 9.35 -4.11 8.16
C LEU A 57 8.17 -4.54 7.29
N VAL A 58 7.02 -3.88 7.47
CA VAL A 58 5.77 -4.22 6.76
C VAL A 58 5.91 -3.98 5.25
N GLN A 59 6.50 -2.86 4.85
CA GLN A 59 6.68 -2.51 3.43
C GLN A 59 7.55 -3.54 2.70
N GLY A 60 8.61 -4.04 3.33
CA GLY A 60 9.47 -5.07 2.75
C GLY A 60 8.74 -6.40 2.55
N ASP A 61 8.00 -6.84 3.57
CA ASP A 61 7.28 -8.12 3.55
C ASP A 61 6.10 -8.11 2.57
N ILE A 62 5.32 -7.02 2.54
CA ILE A 62 4.22 -6.86 1.58
C ILE A 62 4.76 -6.85 0.16
N GLU A 63 5.87 -6.15 -0.09
CA GLU A 63 6.47 -6.08 -1.40
C GLU A 63 6.99 -7.45 -1.86
N ASP A 64 7.73 -8.19 -1.02
CA ASP A 64 8.21 -9.53 -1.36
C ASP A 64 7.05 -10.50 -1.62
N LEU A 65 5.99 -10.44 -0.81
CA LEU A 65 4.78 -11.24 -1.02
C LEU A 65 4.11 -10.91 -2.36
N LEU A 66 3.87 -9.63 -2.64
CA LEU A 66 3.24 -9.20 -3.89
C LEU A 66 4.11 -9.52 -5.11
N LEU A 67 5.44 -9.43 -5.01
CA LEU A 67 6.34 -9.85 -6.08
C LEU A 67 6.26 -11.36 -6.32
N ARG A 68 6.23 -12.20 -5.28
CA ARG A 68 6.15 -13.65 -5.46
C ARG A 68 4.79 -14.10 -6.01
N LEU A 69 3.72 -13.39 -5.67
CA LEU A 69 2.36 -13.72 -6.13
C LEU A 69 2.03 -13.10 -7.49
N CYS A 70 2.44 -11.84 -7.72
CA CYS A 70 1.95 -11.00 -8.81
C CYS A 70 3.05 -10.52 -9.76
N ALA A 71 4.32 -10.93 -9.59
CA ALA A 71 5.34 -10.53 -10.55
C ALA A 71 4.98 -11.02 -11.96
N PRO A 72 5.28 -10.22 -12.98
CA PRO A 72 5.14 -10.61 -14.37
C PRO A 72 6.24 -11.60 -14.73
N ASP A 73 6.20 -12.82 -14.18
CA ASP A 73 6.76 -13.92 -14.96
C ASP A 73 5.91 -14.05 -16.23
N GLY A 74 6.48 -14.60 -17.30
CA GLY A 74 5.77 -14.75 -18.58
C GLY A 74 4.50 -15.61 -18.50
N SER A 75 4.13 -16.14 -17.32
CA SER A 75 2.93 -16.92 -17.08
C SER A 75 1.67 -16.07 -16.85
N GLY A 76 1.81 -14.83 -16.34
CA GLY A 76 0.71 -13.88 -16.19
C GLY A 76 -0.47 -14.35 -15.32
N ARG A 77 -0.25 -15.32 -14.40
CA ARG A 77 -1.32 -16.01 -13.67
C ARG A 77 -2.09 -15.11 -12.69
N VAL A 78 -1.39 -14.21 -12.01
CA VAL A 78 -1.99 -13.18 -11.16
C VAL A 78 -1.44 -11.84 -11.61
N PRO A 79 -2.19 -11.08 -12.41
CA PRO A 79 -1.67 -9.86 -13.03
C PRO A 79 -1.49 -8.71 -12.02
N THR A 80 -2.23 -8.74 -10.90
CA THR A 80 -2.19 -7.73 -9.83
C THR A 80 -2.75 -8.30 -8.54
N GLY A 81 -2.40 -7.72 -7.39
CA GLY A 81 -2.93 -8.06 -6.07
C GLY A 81 -3.38 -6.82 -5.32
N ALA A 82 -3.58 -6.92 -4.00
CA ALA A 82 -3.64 -5.84 -3.02
C ALA A 82 -3.34 -6.39 -1.63
N CYS A 83 -2.87 -5.53 -0.72
CA CYS A 83 -2.85 -5.83 0.71
C CYS A 83 -3.68 -4.79 1.45
N THR A 84 -4.68 -5.25 2.20
CA THR A 84 -5.56 -4.42 3.03
C THR A 84 -5.83 -5.18 4.33
N ASP A 85 -6.03 -4.43 5.42
CA ASP A 85 -6.48 -4.99 6.69
C ASP A 85 -8.01 -5.02 6.85
N GLU A 86 -8.72 -4.51 5.84
CA GLU A 86 -10.17 -4.46 5.74
C GLU A 86 -10.70 -5.59 4.85
N GLU A 87 -11.96 -5.97 5.03
CA GLU A 87 -12.58 -7.06 4.26
C GLU A 87 -12.93 -6.64 2.80
N ASP A 88 -13.05 -5.34 2.56
CA ASP A 88 -13.48 -4.76 1.28
C ASP A 88 -12.32 -4.13 0.47
N TRP A 89 -12.46 -4.15 -0.86
CA TRP A 89 -11.58 -3.44 -1.77
C TRP A 89 -11.92 -1.94 -1.82
N PHE A 90 -10.95 -1.09 -1.53
CA PHE A 90 -11.04 0.36 -1.74
C PHE A 90 -10.56 0.76 -3.14
N ALA A 91 -10.65 2.05 -3.46
CA ALA A 91 -10.03 2.59 -4.66
C ALA A 91 -8.54 2.19 -4.72
N PRO A 92 -8.02 1.77 -5.89
CA PRO A 92 -6.59 1.48 -6.09
C PRO A 92 -5.65 2.48 -5.40
N VAL A 93 -5.88 3.77 -5.62
CA VAL A 93 -5.08 4.86 -5.04
C VAL A 93 -5.16 5.01 -3.51
N GLU A 94 -6.16 4.41 -2.86
CA GLU A 94 -6.32 4.43 -1.41
C GLU A 94 -5.69 3.19 -0.75
N MET A 95 -5.43 2.14 -1.52
CA MET A 95 -4.83 0.94 -0.98
C MET A 95 -3.31 1.08 -1.00
N CYS A 96 -2.70 1.09 0.20
CA CYS A 96 -1.27 1.26 0.43
C CYS A 96 -0.37 0.20 -0.22
N ALA A 97 -0.96 -0.84 -0.81
CA ALA A 97 -0.32 -1.59 -1.86
C ALA A 97 -1.40 -2.02 -2.83
N THR A 98 -1.51 -1.34 -3.98
CA THR A 98 -1.59 -1.89 -5.36
C THR A 98 -2.16 -0.88 -6.35
N TYR A 99 -1.78 -0.87 -7.62
CA TYR A 99 -2.01 -1.86 -8.67
C TYR A 99 -0.85 -1.88 -9.67
N ASN A 100 -0.74 -3.00 -10.40
CA ASN A 100 0.15 -3.22 -11.55
C ASN A 100 1.62 -2.86 -11.35
N ALA A 101 2.42 -3.90 -11.10
CA ALA A 101 3.89 -3.92 -11.25
C ALA A 101 4.41 -3.35 -12.60
N ASN A 102 3.51 -3.02 -13.52
CA ASN A 102 3.75 -2.38 -14.79
C ASN A 102 3.34 -0.89 -14.76
N ALA A 103 4.34 -0.02 -14.94
CA ALA A 103 4.13 1.42 -15.06
C ALA A 103 3.12 1.81 -16.16
N ALA A 104 2.92 0.98 -17.19
CA ALA A 104 1.93 1.21 -18.25
C ALA A 104 0.49 1.37 -17.74
N GLU A 105 0.18 0.80 -16.58
CA GLU A 105 -1.17 0.75 -16.03
C GLU A 105 -1.42 1.82 -14.94
N LEU A 106 -0.43 2.66 -14.59
CA LEU A 106 -0.62 3.69 -13.55
C LEU A 106 -1.82 4.61 -13.83
N ALA A 107 -2.00 5.00 -15.10
CA ALA A 107 -3.14 5.82 -15.50
C ALA A 107 -4.47 5.06 -15.48
N ARG A 108 -4.43 3.75 -15.74
CA ARG A 108 -5.60 2.87 -15.60
C ARG A 108 -6.07 2.86 -14.15
N ASP A 109 -5.15 2.76 -13.19
CA ASP A 109 -5.47 2.63 -11.78
C ASP A 109 -6.09 3.92 -11.21
N LEU A 110 -5.59 5.07 -11.66
CA LEU A 110 -6.21 6.37 -11.40
C LEU A 110 -7.64 6.45 -11.95
N ALA A 111 -7.85 5.98 -13.18
CA ALA A 111 -9.18 5.96 -13.80
C ALA A 111 -10.15 5.00 -13.10
N LEU A 112 -9.67 3.80 -12.75
CA LEU A 112 -10.43 2.79 -12.00
C LEU A 112 -10.85 3.32 -10.63
N SER A 113 -9.93 3.99 -9.93
CA SER A 113 -10.18 4.65 -8.66
C SER A 113 -11.25 5.73 -8.78
N TRP A 114 -11.12 6.58 -9.79
CA TRP A 114 -12.08 7.65 -10.01
C TRP A 114 -13.48 7.09 -10.32
N VAL A 115 -13.58 6.07 -11.18
CA VAL A 115 -14.86 5.40 -11.50
C VAL A 115 -15.47 4.73 -10.27
N HIS A 116 -14.67 4.00 -9.49
CA HIS A 116 -15.12 3.42 -8.21
C HIS A 116 -15.74 4.49 -7.29
N LEU A 117 -15.02 5.59 -7.08
CA LEU A 117 -15.42 6.63 -6.15
C LEU A 117 -16.58 7.50 -6.68
N HIS A 118 -16.65 7.73 -7.99
CA HIS A 118 -17.68 8.54 -8.64
C HIS A 118 -18.98 7.77 -8.83
N ASP A 119 -18.91 6.60 -9.47
CA ASP A 119 -20.07 5.78 -9.83
C ASP A 119 -20.54 4.91 -8.65
N LYS A 120 -19.76 4.84 -7.56
CA LYS A 120 -20.00 3.97 -6.39
C LYS A 120 -20.03 2.49 -6.76
N GLU A 121 -19.33 2.11 -7.82
CA GLU A 121 -19.21 0.73 -8.28
C GLU A 121 -18.10 -0.01 -7.54
N SER A 122 -18.34 -1.25 -7.14
CA SER A 122 -17.36 -2.06 -6.42
C SER A 122 -16.15 -2.42 -7.30
N VAL A 123 -14.92 -2.22 -6.78
CA VAL A 123 -13.67 -2.42 -7.52
C VAL A 123 -13.58 -3.81 -8.18
N PRO A 124 -13.83 -4.93 -7.48
CA PRO A 124 -13.81 -6.27 -8.10
C PRO A 124 -14.68 -6.43 -9.34
N ARG A 125 -15.80 -5.69 -9.43
CA ARG A 125 -16.72 -5.76 -10.57
C ARG A 125 -16.22 -4.98 -11.79
N ILE A 126 -15.43 -3.95 -11.55
CA ILE A 126 -14.96 -3.02 -12.60
C ILE A 126 -13.47 -3.19 -12.93
N ALA A 127 -12.73 -3.96 -12.12
CA ALA A 127 -11.29 -4.19 -12.29
C ALA A 127 -10.93 -4.79 -13.65
N GLY A 128 -11.85 -5.49 -14.31
CA GLY A 128 -11.68 -6.07 -15.65
C GLY A 128 -12.04 -5.16 -16.83
N MET A 129 -12.55 -3.94 -16.61
CA MET A 129 -12.96 -3.04 -17.70
C MET A 129 -11.78 -2.64 -18.60
N SER A 130 -11.98 -2.40 -19.90
CA SER A 130 -10.89 -1.90 -20.75
C SER A 130 -10.48 -0.47 -20.37
N LEU A 131 -9.23 -0.08 -20.66
CA LEU A 131 -8.75 1.29 -20.45
C LEU A 131 -9.62 2.31 -21.21
N GLU A 132 -10.06 1.97 -22.43
CA GLU A 132 -10.98 2.79 -23.23
C GLU A 132 -12.31 3.01 -22.52
N THR A 133 -12.86 1.96 -21.88
CA THR A 133 -14.11 2.05 -21.14
C THR A 133 -13.97 2.94 -19.92
N LEU A 134 -12.87 2.78 -19.16
CA LEU A 134 -12.57 3.64 -18.01
C LEU A 134 -12.40 5.10 -18.44
N HIS A 135 -11.66 5.34 -19.52
CA HIS A 135 -11.47 6.68 -20.09
C HIS A 135 -12.81 7.31 -20.48
N ALA A 136 -13.67 6.59 -21.19
CA ALA A 136 -14.98 7.09 -21.62
C ALA A 136 -15.88 7.47 -20.43
N ARG A 137 -15.84 6.68 -19.34
CA ARG A 137 -16.62 6.97 -18.13
C ARG A 137 -16.13 8.23 -17.41
N VAL A 138 -14.81 8.38 -17.26
CA VAL A 138 -14.21 9.61 -16.70
C VAL A 138 -14.56 10.81 -17.58
N ASP A 139 -14.45 10.67 -18.91
CA ASP A 139 -14.74 11.78 -19.84
C ASP A 139 -16.23 12.15 -19.87
N ALA A 140 -17.14 11.20 -19.70
CA ALA A 140 -18.58 11.47 -19.66
C ALA A 140 -19.02 12.30 -18.45
N ALA A 141 -18.20 12.35 -17.39
CA ALA A 141 -18.53 13.11 -16.19
C ALA A 141 -18.54 14.63 -16.41
N PRO A 142 -19.30 15.41 -15.61
CA PRO A 142 -19.30 16.86 -15.71
C PRO A 142 -17.91 17.47 -15.53
N ARG A 143 -17.62 18.55 -16.26
CA ARG A 143 -16.38 19.31 -16.08
C ARG A 143 -16.28 19.83 -14.64
N GLY A 144 -15.10 19.67 -14.04
CA GLY A 144 -14.84 20.04 -12.65
C GLY A 144 -15.35 19.02 -11.63
N ALA A 145 -15.88 17.87 -12.06
CA ALA A 145 -16.24 16.78 -11.16
C ALA A 145 -15.01 16.30 -10.36
N ARG A 146 -15.25 16.03 -9.08
CA ARG A 146 -14.23 15.64 -8.11
C ARG A 146 -14.77 14.53 -7.23
N VAL A 147 -13.92 13.57 -6.92
CA VAL A 147 -14.23 12.53 -5.94
C VAL A 147 -13.38 12.75 -4.69
N PRO A 148 -13.98 12.64 -3.49
CA PRO A 148 -13.20 12.64 -2.26
C PRO A 148 -12.37 11.35 -2.18
N MET A 149 -11.15 11.48 -1.67
CA MET A 149 -10.31 10.35 -1.30
C MET A 149 -10.47 10.07 0.19
N LYS A 150 -10.26 8.83 0.62
CA LYS A 150 -10.24 8.42 2.03
C LYS A 150 -9.10 9.12 2.77
N GLY A 151 -9.36 9.42 4.05
CA GLY A 151 -8.51 10.24 4.92
C GLY A 151 -9.22 11.54 5.23
N GLY A 152 -9.57 11.78 6.49
CA GLY A 152 -10.23 13.04 6.89
C GLY A 152 -9.27 14.23 7.02
N SER A 153 -8.01 14.08 6.59
CA SER A 153 -7.01 15.13 6.72
C SER A 153 -7.13 16.15 5.60
N GLU A 154 -6.73 17.40 5.83
CA GLU A 154 -6.65 18.44 4.79
C GLU A 154 -5.72 18.03 3.62
N LEU A 155 -4.90 16.99 3.82
CA LEU A 155 -4.01 16.36 2.83
C LEU A 155 -4.69 15.31 1.95
N ALA A 156 -5.84 14.76 2.37
CA ALA A 156 -6.64 13.85 1.56
C ALA A 156 -7.33 14.64 0.44
N GLY A 157 -6.57 14.91 -0.61
CA GLY A 157 -7.01 15.69 -1.76
C GLY A 157 -8.21 15.06 -2.44
N SER A 158 -9.00 15.88 -3.14
CA SER A 158 -9.99 15.38 -4.08
C SER A 158 -9.32 14.98 -5.40
N LEU A 159 -9.64 13.83 -5.98
CA LEU A 159 -9.21 13.47 -7.33
C LEU A 159 -10.19 14.08 -8.36
N SER A 160 -9.72 15.00 -9.19
CA SER A 160 -10.56 15.62 -10.23
C SER A 160 -10.58 14.82 -11.52
N ARG A 161 -11.69 14.92 -12.25
CA ARG A 161 -11.86 14.39 -13.60
C ARG A 161 -10.70 14.81 -14.51
N GLU A 162 -10.35 16.09 -14.50
CA GLU A 162 -9.32 16.64 -15.38
C GLU A 162 -7.93 16.11 -15.06
N THR A 163 -7.62 15.86 -13.78
CA THR A 163 -6.35 15.23 -13.38
C THR A 163 -6.25 13.80 -13.91
N VAL A 164 -7.34 13.04 -13.83
CA VAL A 164 -7.39 11.67 -14.34
C VAL A 164 -7.23 11.65 -15.86
N LEU A 165 -7.95 12.50 -16.60
CA LEU A 165 -7.81 12.59 -18.06
C LEU A 165 -6.40 13.04 -18.47
N LYS A 166 -5.79 13.96 -17.73
CA LYS A 166 -4.40 14.36 -17.96
C LYS A 166 -3.45 13.18 -17.75
N ALA A 167 -3.64 12.39 -16.69
CA ALA A 167 -2.84 11.20 -16.44
C ALA A 167 -3.00 10.17 -17.57
N LEU A 168 -4.24 9.92 -18.02
CA LEU A 168 -4.54 9.02 -19.14
C LEU A 168 -3.87 9.44 -20.46
N ALA A 169 -3.66 10.74 -20.68
CA ALA A 169 -2.94 11.27 -21.84
C ALA A 169 -1.41 11.33 -21.66
N THR A 170 -0.89 11.09 -20.44
CA THR A 170 0.53 11.21 -20.13
C THR A 170 1.23 9.88 -20.41
N PRO A 171 2.42 9.89 -21.05
CA PRO A 171 3.20 8.66 -21.25
C PRO A 171 3.50 7.96 -19.91
N PRO A 172 3.35 6.62 -19.81
CA PRO A 172 3.59 5.88 -18.59
C PRO A 172 4.94 6.13 -17.91
N ALA A 173 6.01 6.26 -18.70
CA ALA A 173 7.34 6.56 -18.19
C ALA A 173 7.38 7.93 -17.48
N ALA A 174 6.72 8.94 -18.04
CA ALA A 174 6.66 10.27 -17.43
C ALA A 174 5.83 10.28 -16.13
N LEU A 175 4.76 9.48 -16.05
CA LEU A 175 4.02 9.29 -14.80
C LEU A 175 4.88 8.63 -13.73
N LEU A 176 5.61 7.57 -14.11
CA LEU A 176 6.53 6.89 -13.19
C LEU A 176 7.64 7.82 -12.70
N ASP A 177 8.29 8.57 -13.60
CA ASP A 177 9.31 9.54 -13.26
C ASP A 177 8.77 10.61 -12.29
N ALA A 178 7.52 11.07 -12.50
CA ALA A 178 6.87 12.02 -11.62
C ALA A 178 6.56 11.43 -10.23
N LEU A 179 6.13 10.18 -10.14
CA LEU A 179 5.93 9.48 -8.87
C LEU A 179 7.26 9.31 -8.12
N GLU A 180 8.32 8.89 -8.79
CA GLU A 180 9.65 8.77 -8.18
C GLU A 180 10.17 10.11 -7.67
N ALA A 181 9.98 11.19 -8.45
CA ALA A 181 10.36 12.53 -8.04
C ALA A 181 9.54 13.06 -6.85
N ALA A 182 8.31 12.58 -6.70
CA ALA A 182 7.44 12.97 -5.59
C ALA A 182 7.69 12.12 -4.32
N ALA A 183 8.29 10.93 -4.44
CA ALA A 183 8.56 9.98 -3.36
C ALA A 183 9.71 10.42 -2.44
N VAL A 184 9.60 11.65 -1.93
CA VAL A 184 10.60 12.30 -1.09
C VAL A 184 10.06 12.36 0.34
N PRO A 185 10.75 11.73 1.32
CA PRO A 185 10.34 11.83 2.71
C PRO A 185 10.37 13.27 3.19
N ASP A 186 9.40 13.66 4.02
CA ASP A 186 9.36 14.98 4.64
C ASP A 186 10.35 15.11 5.81
N ASP A 187 10.41 16.30 6.41
CA ASP A 187 11.36 16.58 7.48
C ASP A 187 11.06 15.80 8.77
N ALA A 188 9.80 15.49 9.05
CA ALA A 188 9.41 14.70 10.22
C ALA A 188 9.87 13.25 10.06
N TRP A 189 9.66 12.66 8.87
CA TRP A 189 10.18 11.34 8.54
C TRP A 189 11.71 11.29 8.60
N ARG A 190 12.39 12.24 7.95
CA ARG A 190 13.87 12.32 7.97
C ARG A 190 14.42 12.44 9.39
N ALA A 191 13.71 13.11 10.28
CA ALA A 191 14.11 13.27 11.68
C ALA A 191 13.96 11.98 12.51
N ALA A 192 13.09 11.05 12.09
CA ALA A 192 12.85 9.76 12.73
C ALA A 192 13.83 8.66 12.24
N GLU A 193 14.22 8.73 10.95
CA GLU A 193 15.06 7.73 10.26
C GLU A 193 16.33 7.29 11.01
N PRO A 194 17.19 8.19 11.53
CA PRO A 194 18.41 7.76 12.22
C PRO A 194 18.12 6.84 13.42
N LYS A 195 17.05 7.16 14.16
CA LYS A 195 16.68 6.35 15.33
C LYS A 195 16.00 5.05 14.92
N ALA A 196 15.21 5.07 13.85
CA ALA A 196 14.66 3.85 13.26
C ALA A 196 15.78 2.90 12.81
N HIS A 197 16.85 3.43 12.20
CA HIS A 197 18.01 2.64 11.79
C HIS A 197 18.74 2.00 12.98
N GLU A 198 18.94 2.72 14.08
CA GLU A 198 19.50 2.14 15.32
C GLU A 198 18.65 0.98 15.85
N ILE A 199 17.32 1.09 15.78
CA ILE A 199 16.41 0.02 16.22
C ILE A 199 16.48 -1.16 15.26
N MET A 200 16.47 -0.94 13.95
CA MET A 200 16.59 -2.03 12.97
C MET A 200 17.93 -2.77 13.10
N GLU A 201 19.02 -2.05 13.38
CA GLU A 201 20.33 -2.67 13.62
C GLU A 201 20.35 -3.49 14.91
N LEU A 202 19.68 -3.02 15.98
CA LEU A 202 19.46 -3.82 17.19
C LEU A 202 18.66 -5.09 16.88
N LEU A 203 17.59 -4.99 16.09
CA LEU A 203 16.79 -6.15 15.68
C LEU A 203 17.65 -7.18 14.92
N ARG A 204 18.50 -6.72 14.00
CA ARG A 204 19.44 -7.58 13.26
C ARG A 204 20.42 -8.28 14.20
N GLN A 205 21.02 -7.55 15.15
CA GLN A 205 21.96 -8.14 16.12
C GLN A 205 21.30 -9.18 17.03
N LEU A 206 20.03 -8.96 17.39
CA LEU A 206 19.26 -9.91 18.19
C LEU A 206 18.90 -11.19 17.42
N ASP A 207 18.61 -11.07 16.12
CA ASP A 207 18.34 -12.22 15.25
C ASP A 207 19.59 -13.09 15.00
N GLU A 208 20.77 -12.46 14.97
CA GLU A 208 22.06 -13.15 14.79
C GLU A 208 22.66 -13.70 16.10
N ALA A 209 22.19 -13.25 17.25
CA ALA A 209 22.74 -13.66 18.55
C ALA A 209 22.34 -15.09 18.94
N ALA A 210 23.26 -15.82 19.56
CA ALA A 210 22.91 -17.06 20.24
C ALA A 210 21.94 -16.78 21.40
N GLU A 211 21.11 -17.78 21.74
CA GLU A 211 20.11 -17.64 22.79
C GLU A 211 20.74 -17.18 24.11
N GLY A 212 20.37 -15.99 24.58
CA GLY A 212 20.89 -15.38 25.81
C GLY A 212 22.16 -14.52 25.64
N GLU A 213 22.72 -14.37 24.44
CA GLU A 213 23.93 -13.59 24.16
C GLU A 213 23.66 -12.25 23.44
N GLY A 214 22.39 -11.87 23.29
CA GLY A 214 21.97 -10.64 22.63
C GLY A 214 22.04 -9.38 23.49
N PRO A 215 22.08 -8.18 22.87
CA PRO A 215 21.98 -6.90 23.58
C PRO A 215 20.68 -6.79 24.39
N PRO A 216 20.64 -5.99 25.48
CA PRO A 216 19.42 -5.79 26.25
C PRO A 216 18.33 -5.14 25.39
N ALA A 217 17.12 -5.69 25.45
CA ALA A 217 15.98 -5.20 24.67
C ALA A 217 14.67 -5.28 25.44
N PHE A 218 13.76 -4.37 25.13
CA PHE A 218 12.41 -4.27 25.69
C PHE A 218 11.39 -4.34 24.56
N ARG A 219 10.21 -4.89 24.84
CA ARG A 219 9.09 -4.90 23.89
C ARG A 219 8.35 -3.57 23.95
N ALA A 220 8.22 -2.91 22.82
CA ALA A 220 7.45 -1.68 22.68
C ALA A 220 6.33 -1.84 21.66
N LYS A 221 5.15 -1.28 21.93
CA LYS A 221 3.96 -1.41 21.09
C LYS A 221 3.98 -0.38 19.97
N VAL A 222 3.85 -0.82 18.73
CA VAL A 222 3.99 0.05 17.54
C VAL A 222 2.68 0.40 16.82
N MET A 223 1.55 0.13 17.49
CA MET A 223 0.19 0.33 16.95
C MET A 223 -0.64 1.29 17.80
N SER A 224 -0.01 2.24 18.49
CA SER A 224 -0.74 3.28 19.22
C SER A 224 -1.35 4.31 18.24
N PRO A 225 -2.37 5.09 18.65
CA PRO A 225 -2.91 6.16 17.80
C PRO A 225 -1.85 7.17 17.32
N GLY A 226 -0.79 7.38 18.09
CA GLY A 226 0.33 8.23 17.68
C GLY A 226 1.15 7.64 16.53
N HIS A 227 1.34 6.32 16.51
CA HIS A 227 2.02 5.63 15.41
C HIS A 227 1.21 5.73 14.12
N VAL A 228 -0.09 5.41 14.21
CA VAL A 228 -1.01 5.45 13.06
C VAL A 228 -1.03 6.86 12.46
N ARG A 229 -1.20 7.87 13.30
CA ARG A 229 -1.22 9.27 12.86
C ARG A 229 0.09 9.67 12.19
N PHE A 230 1.24 9.30 12.75
CA PHE A 230 2.53 9.60 12.14
C PHE A 230 2.69 8.95 10.77
N LEU A 231 2.25 7.69 10.61
CA LEU A 231 2.26 7.00 9.32
C LEU A 231 1.33 7.68 8.31
N GLU A 232 0.11 8.02 8.70
CA GLU A 232 -0.85 8.71 7.82
C GLU A 232 -0.37 10.08 7.37
N GLU A 233 0.33 10.82 8.23
CA GLU A 233 0.80 12.19 7.95
C GLU A 233 2.16 12.23 7.23
N HIS A 234 3.07 11.30 7.52
CA HIS A 234 4.49 11.44 7.18
C HIS A 234 5.11 10.23 6.45
N ALA A 235 4.43 9.08 6.36
CA ALA A 235 5.02 7.93 5.69
C ALA A 235 5.30 8.24 4.20
N PRO A 236 6.52 8.01 3.71
CA PRO A 236 6.81 8.16 2.30
C PRO A 236 6.07 7.07 1.52
N PHE A 237 5.58 7.40 0.34
CA PHE A 237 5.21 6.38 -0.62
C PHE A 237 6.47 5.84 -1.29
N ARG A 238 6.46 4.54 -1.59
CA ARG A 238 7.61 3.83 -2.18
C ARG A 238 7.33 3.48 -3.63
N VAL A 239 8.26 3.83 -4.52
CA VAL A 239 8.22 3.47 -5.94
C VAL A 239 9.45 2.62 -6.25
N ARG A 240 9.26 1.43 -6.83
CA ARG A 240 10.35 0.54 -7.25
C ARG A 240 10.17 0.14 -8.70
N ARG A 241 11.22 0.34 -9.50
CA ARG A 241 11.33 -0.25 -10.84
C ARG A 241 11.69 -1.72 -10.72
N LEU A 242 10.87 -2.58 -11.30
CA LEU A 242 11.17 -4.01 -11.40
C LEU A 242 11.96 -4.30 -12.68
N PRO A 243 12.86 -5.29 -12.65
CA PRO A 243 13.52 -5.77 -13.87
C PRO A 243 12.49 -6.22 -14.91
N ARG A 244 12.81 -6.02 -16.19
CA ARG A 244 12.03 -6.54 -17.31
C ARG A 244 12.49 -7.94 -17.69
#